data_AF-A0A5J5CC33-F1
#
_entry.id   AF-A0A5J5CC33-F1
#
_cell.length_a   1.000
_cell.length_b   1.000
_cell.length_c   1.000
_cell.angle_alpha   90.00
_cell.angle_beta   90.00
_cell.angle_gamma   90.00
#
_symmetry.space_group_name_H-M   'P 1'
#
loop_
_entity.id
_entity.type
_entity.pdbx_description
1 polymer ?
#
loop_
_entity_poly.entity_id
_entity_poly.type
_entity_poly.pdbx_seq_one_letter_code
_entity_poly.pdbx_strand_id
1 'polypeptide(L)'
;MSIPFSCVFPLDDITSLDAAIRYQRPRRVGVVRSGAPTRAQMTLYKRPDYSEPFPGGPVRLPLGAALHVGVSVENDDNNRFVLVLENCYVTKSPRADDPARHVLIQN
;
A
#
# COMPACT_ATOMS: atom_id res chain seq x y z
N MET A 1 -15.47 -44.08 82.49
CA MET A 1 -14.53 -44.78 81.59
C MET A 1 -14.72 -44.18 80.21
N SER A 2 -13.71 -43.50 79.67
CA SER A 2 -13.78 -42.68 78.45
C SER A 2 -12.76 -43.22 77.46
N ILE A 3 -13.19 -43.52 76.23
CA ILE A 3 -12.33 -44.04 75.18
C ILE A 3 -12.06 -42.87 74.21
N PRO A 4 -10.81 -42.43 74.03
CA PRO A 4 -10.52 -41.36 73.08
C PRO A 4 -10.64 -41.91 71.66
N PHE A 5 -11.36 -41.20 70.81
CA PHE A 5 -11.35 -41.42 69.37
C PHE A 5 -10.65 -40.24 68.69
N SER A 6 -9.93 -40.51 67.62
CA SER A 6 -9.31 -39.49 66.77
C SER A 6 -9.62 -39.79 65.32
N CYS A 7 -10.03 -38.77 64.57
CA CYS A 7 -10.12 -38.85 63.11
C CYS A 7 -8.79 -38.37 62.51
N VAL A 8 -8.35 -39.04 61.44
CA VAL A 8 -7.18 -38.65 60.66
C VAL A 8 -7.66 -38.30 59.26
N PHE A 9 -7.26 -37.13 58.77
CA PHE A 9 -7.61 -36.64 57.43
C PHE A 9 -6.43 -36.86 56.48
N PRO A 10 -6.68 -37.17 55.19
CA PRO A 10 -5.62 -37.31 54.21
C PRO A 10 -4.89 -35.98 54.02
N LEU A 11 -3.56 -36.03 53.94
CA LEU A 11 -2.71 -34.84 53.81
C LEU A 11 -2.76 -34.26 52.39
N ASP A 12 -2.96 -35.12 51.40
CA ASP A 12 -3.07 -34.77 49.99
C ASP A 12 -4.46 -35.16 49.48
N ASP A 13 -5.20 -34.17 48.96
CA ASP A 13 -6.52 -34.37 48.40
C ASP A 13 -6.60 -33.68 47.03
N ILE A 14 -7.15 -34.37 46.03
CA ILE A 14 -7.26 -33.82 44.67
C ILE A 14 -8.65 -33.18 44.52
N THR A 15 -8.70 -31.86 44.67
CA THR A 15 -9.93 -31.09 44.44
C THR A 15 -10.03 -30.65 42.98
N SER A 16 -11.15 -30.93 42.32
CA SER A 16 -11.44 -30.37 41.00
C SER A 16 -12.31 -29.11 41.13
N LEU A 17 -12.05 -28.12 40.28
CA LEU A 17 -12.87 -26.92 40.17
C LEU A 17 -13.84 -27.09 38.99
N ASP A 18 -15.14 -27.19 39.25
CA ASP A 18 -16.17 -27.22 38.22
C ASP A 18 -16.49 -25.79 37.72
N ALA A 19 -15.48 -25.16 37.11
CA ALA A 19 -15.60 -23.85 36.48
C ALA A 19 -14.92 -23.86 35.11
N ALA A 20 -15.66 -23.48 34.06
CA ALA A 20 -15.13 -23.38 32.71
C ALA A 20 -14.34 -22.08 32.53
N ILE A 21 -13.01 -22.16 32.40
CA ILE A 21 -12.15 -21.02 32.05
C ILE A 21 -12.40 -20.66 30.58
N ARG A 22 -13.14 -19.58 30.32
CA ARG A 22 -13.35 -19.05 28.97
C ARG A 22 -12.24 -18.08 28.61
N TYR A 23 -11.24 -18.56 27.86
CA TYR A 23 -10.26 -17.68 27.22
C TYR A 23 -10.94 -16.81 26.16
N GLN A 24 -10.90 -15.48 26.35
CA GLN A 24 -11.29 -14.54 25.30
C GLN A 24 -10.23 -14.61 24.19
N ARG A 25 -10.64 -14.99 22.97
CA ARG A 25 -9.72 -14.97 21.81
C ARG A 25 -9.25 -13.53 21.58
N PRO A 26 -7.95 -13.30 21.30
CA PRO A 26 -7.48 -11.97 20.94
C PRO A 26 -8.25 -11.49 19.72
N ARG A 27 -8.97 -10.38 19.88
CA ARG A 27 -9.67 -9.70 18.80
C ARG A 27 -8.60 -9.24 17.81
N ARG A 28 -8.63 -9.74 16.57
CA ARG A 28 -7.69 -9.30 15.52
C ARG A 28 -7.96 -7.82 15.25
N VAL A 29 -7.16 -6.93 15.83
CA VAL A 29 -7.16 -5.51 15.48
C VAL A 29 -6.34 -5.38 14.20
N GLY A 30 -7.04 -5.29 13.07
CA GLY A 30 -6.42 -4.93 11.80
C GLY A 30 -6.34 -3.41 11.70
N VAL A 31 -5.16 -2.87 11.37
CA VAL A 31 -5.03 -1.46 10.99
C VAL A 31 -5.52 -1.34 9.56
N VAL A 32 -6.65 -0.67 9.36
CA VAL A 32 -7.11 -0.28 8.03
C VAL A 32 -6.53 1.10 7.74
N ARG A 33 -5.63 1.19 6.76
CA ARG A 33 -5.13 2.47 6.27
C ARG A 33 -6.25 3.12 5.46
N SER A 34 -6.78 4.22 5.97
CA SER A 34 -7.73 5.08 5.25
C SER A 34 -7.02 6.33 4.78
N GLY A 35 -7.10 6.63 3.49
CA GLY A 35 -6.55 7.83 2.86
C GLY A 35 -7.07 7.94 1.43
N ALA A 36 -7.38 9.15 0.98
CA ALA A 36 -7.81 9.39 -0.39
C ALA A 36 -6.66 9.01 -1.35
N PRO A 37 -6.96 8.31 -2.46
CA PRO A 37 -5.94 7.96 -3.43
C PRO A 37 -5.46 9.22 -4.16
N THR A 38 -4.18 9.53 -4.07
CA THR A 38 -3.54 10.55 -4.90
C THR A 38 -3.48 10.05 -6.34
N ARG A 39 -3.94 10.85 -7.30
CA ARG A 39 -3.94 10.49 -8.73
C ARG A 39 -2.88 11.29 -9.45
N ALA A 40 -1.97 10.60 -10.14
CA ALA A 40 -1.02 11.22 -11.05
C ALA A 40 -1.47 10.99 -12.50
N GLN A 41 -1.31 12.00 -13.35
CA GLN A 41 -1.62 11.93 -14.76
C GLN A 41 -0.43 12.40 -15.60
N MET A 42 -0.19 11.70 -16.71
CA MET A 42 0.81 12.08 -17.70
C MET A 42 0.11 12.47 -19.00
N THR A 43 0.55 13.58 -19.60
CA THR A 43 -0.04 14.14 -20.82
C THR A 43 1.05 14.46 -21.84
N LEU A 44 0.84 14.04 -23.08
CA LEU A 44 1.70 14.41 -24.21
C LEU A 44 1.11 15.65 -24.90
N TYR A 45 1.95 16.64 -25.17
CA TYR A 45 1.59 17.92 -25.77
C TYR A 45 2.19 18.08 -27.16
N LYS A 46 1.45 18.75 -28.04
CA LYS A 46 1.88 19.04 -29.41
C LYS A 46 2.90 20.18 -29.47
N ARG A 47 2.93 21.03 -28.46
CA ARG A 47 3.69 22.27 -28.42
C ARG A 47 4.58 22.36 -27.18
N PRO A 48 5.69 23.09 -27.25
CA PRO A 48 6.66 23.23 -26.14
C PRO A 48 6.14 24.03 -24.95
N ASP A 49 5.05 24.78 -25.12
CA ASP A 49 4.38 25.56 -24.08
C ASP A 49 3.37 24.73 -23.26
N TYR A 50 3.23 23.43 -23.55
CA TYR A 50 2.32 22.52 -22.85
C TYR A 50 0.84 22.98 -22.89
N SER A 51 0.43 23.71 -23.92
CA SER A 51 -0.94 24.24 -24.05
C SER A 51 -1.91 23.31 -24.78
N GLU A 52 -1.40 22.52 -25.74
CA GLU A 52 -2.24 21.72 -26.64
C GLU A 52 -1.96 20.21 -26.46
N PRO A 53 -2.77 19.47 -25.69
CA PRO A 53 -2.59 18.04 -25.51
C PRO A 53 -2.97 17.24 -26.77
N PHE A 54 -2.33 16.09 -26.97
CA PHE A 54 -2.79 15.12 -27.95
C PHE A 54 -4.11 14.47 -27.50
N PRO A 55 -5.02 14.12 -28.43
CA PRO A 55 -6.21 13.34 -28.11
C PRO A 55 -5.81 11.93 -27.66
N GLY A 56 -6.71 11.27 -26.92
CA GLY A 56 -6.50 9.89 -26.49
C GLY A 56 -6.34 8.93 -27.67
N GLY A 57 -5.36 8.03 -27.58
CA GLY A 57 -5.08 7.01 -28.58
C GLY A 57 -3.65 7.07 -29.12
N PRO A 58 -3.34 6.25 -30.14
CA PRO A 58 -2.01 6.22 -30.74
C PRO A 58 -1.66 7.53 -31.44
N VAL A 59 -0.47 8.07 -31.16
CA VAL A 59 0.05 9.28 -31.79
C VAL A 59 1.14 8.91 -32.79
N ARG A 60 1.11 9.52 -33.98
CA ARG A 60 2.15 9.37 -35.01
C ARG A 60 2.96 10.65 -35.10
N LEU A 61 4.28 10.54 -34.99
CA LEU A 61 5.20 11.66 -35.01
C LEU A 61 6.33 11.41 -36.01
N PRO A 62 6.83 12.46 -36.69
CA PRO A 62 7.99 12.32 -37.55
C PRO A 62 9.23 12.04 -36.72
N LEU A 63 10.21 11.36 -37.32
CA LEU A 63 11.50 11.11 -36.69
C LEU A 63 12.19 12.45 -36.39
N GLY A 64 12.79 12.55 -35.21
CA GLY A 64 13.46 13.77 -34.73
C GLY A 64 12.53 14.81 -34.10
N ALA A 65 11.21 14.59 -34.06
CA ALA A 65 10.31 15.47 -33.31
C ALA A 65 10.58 15.40 -31.80
N ALA A 66 10.54 16.55 -31.14
CA ALA A 66 10.60 16.63 -29.68
C ALA A 66 9.27 16.15 -29.05
N LEU A 67 9.37 15.39 -27.96
CA LEU A 67 8.22 14.97 -27.16
C LEU A 67 8.06 15.90 -25.96
N HIS A 68 6.95 16.63 -25.90
CA HIS A 68 6.62 17.49 -24.76
C HIS A 68 5.69 16.75 -23.82
N VAL A 69 6.22 16.21 -22.72
CA VAL A 69 5.46 15.40 -21.75
C VAL A 69 5.33 16.15 -20.44
N GLY A 70 4.09 16.36 -19.98
CA GLY A 70 3.79 16.92 -18.67
C GLY A 70 3.27 15.86 -17.72
N VAL A 71 3.58 16.00 -16.43
CA VAL A 71 3.07 15.15 -15.36
C VAL A 71 2.43 16.04 -14.30
N SER A 72 1.21 15.72 -13.92
CA SER A 72 0.45 16.43 -12.88
C SER A 72 -0.04 15.46 -11.82
N VAL A 73 -0.30 15.98 -10.63
CA VAL A 73 -0.87 15.22 -9.52
C VAL A 73 -2.12 15.95 -9.04
N GLU A 74 -3.22 15.22 -8.99
CA GLU A 74 -4.46 15.65 -8.36
C GLU A 74 -4.39 15.29 -6.88
N ASN A 75 -4.25 16.30 -6.03
CA ASN A 75 -4.24 16.16 -4.57
C ASN A 75 -5.03 17.33 -3.96
N ASP A 76 -5.71 17.08 -2.84
CA ASP A 76 -6.38 18.14 -2.08
C ASP A 76 -5.36 18.98 -1.28
N ASP A 77 -4.22 18.39 -0.91
CA ASP A 77 -3.14 19.01 -0.12
C ASP A 77 -1.99 19.55 -1.02
N ASN A 78 -2.32 20.44 -1.97
CA ASN A 78 -1.39 20.94 -3.00
C ASN A 78 -0.12 21.65 -2.48
N ASN A 79 -0.02 21.99 -1.20
CA ASN A 79 1.12 22.71 -0.62
C ASN A 79 2.06 21.85 0.24
N ARG A 80 1.79 20.57 0.43
CA ARG A 80 2.64 19.69 1.27
C ARG A 80 3.59 18.79 0.50
N PHE A 81 3.34 18.63 -0.79
CA PHE A 81 4.06 17.67 -1.63
C PHE A 81 4.58 18.35 -2.89
N VAL A 82 5.79 17.96 -3.29
CA VAL A 82 6.38 18.33 -4.57
C VAL A 82 6.44 17.08 -5.45
N LEU A 83 6.17 17.26 -6.74
CA LEU A 83 6.29 16.19 -7.72
C LEU A 83 7.76 15.99 -8.11
N VAL A 84 8.26 14.76 -7.97
CA VAL A 84 9.61 14.36 -8.39
C VAL A 84 9.51 13.18 -9.34
N LEU A 85 10.18 13.28 -10.49
CA LEU A 85 10.32 12.18 -11.45
C LEU A 85 11.64 11.46 -11.20
N GLU A 86 11.58 10.28 -10.59
CA GLU A 86 12.79 9.49 -10.26
C GLU A 86 13.25 8.62 -11.43
N ASN A 87 12.31 7.95 -12.09
CA ASN A 87 12.59 7.00 -13.16
C ASN A 87 11.60 7.22 -14.30
N CYS A 88 12.12 7.60 -15.47
CA CYS A 88 11.34 7.71 -16.70
C CYS A 88 12.05 6.94 -17.80
N TYR A 89 11.31 6.12 -18.53
CA TYR A 89 11.85 5.28 -19.59
C TYR A 89 10.79 4.99 -20.64
N VAL A 90 11.24 4.56 -21.81
CA VAL A 90 10.40 4.14 -22.93
C VAL A 90 10.54 2.64 -23.13
N THR A 91 9.43 1.97 -23.43
CA THR A 91 9.36 0.54 -23.77
C THR A 91 8.82 0.37 -25.18
N LYS A 92 9.17 -0.73 -25.85
CA LYS A 92 8.62 -1.06 -27.18
C LYS A 92 7.25 -1.73 -27.10
N SER A 93 6.87 -2.24 -25.92
CA SER A 93 5.57 -2.83 -25.65
C SER A 93 4.76 -1.93 -24.70
N PRO A 94 3.42 -2.11 -24.63
CA PRO A 94 2.57 -1.38 -23.69
C PRO A 94 2.79 -1.79 -22.21
N ARG A 95 3.69 -2.75 -21.96
CA ARG A 95 3.99 -3.24 -20.61
C ARG A 95 5.07 -2.39 -19.97
N ALA A 96 4.75 -1.77 -18.84
CA ALA A 96 5.69 -0.96 -18.08
C ALA A 96 6.84 -1.79 -17.47
N ASP A 97 6.65 -3.10 -17.31
CA ASP A 97 7.64 -4.03 -16.77
C ASP A 97 8.57 -4.64 -17.83
N ASP A 98 8.40 -4.31 -19.12
CA ASP A 98 9.24 -4.81 -20.22
C ASP A 98 10.75 -4.66 -19.89
N PRO A 99 11.56 -5.72 -20.03
CA PRO A 99 12.99 -5.65 -19.75
C PRO A 99 13.76 -4.74 -20.72
N ALA A 100 13.27 -4.57 -21.96
CA ALA A 100 13.87 -3.69 -22.94
C ALA A 100 13.43 -2.23 -22.71
N ARG A 101 14.14 -1.55 -21.81
CA ARG A 101 13.88 -0.15 -21.42
C ARG A 101 14.92 0.79 -22.03
N HIS A 102 14.46 1.96 -22.46
CA HIS A 102 15.33 3.08 -22.83
C HIS A 102 15.13 4.20 -21.82
N VAL A 103 16.13 4.39 -20.96
CA VAL A 103 16.06 5.30 -19.82
C VAL A 103 16.20 6.75 -20.30
N LEU A 104 15.33 7.62 -19.78
CA LEU A 104 15.32 9.07 -20.00
C LEU A 104 15.76 9.82 -18.74
N ILE A 105 15.23 9.41 -17.59
CA ILE A 105 15.57 9.94 -16.26
C ILE A 105 15.83 8.76 -15.35
N GLN A 106 16.92 8.82 -14.60
CA GLN A 106 17.30 7.85 -13.59
C GLN A 106 18.01 8.60 -12.46
N ASN A 107 17.57 8.34 -11.24
CA ASN A 107 18.24 8.78 -10.01
C ASN A 107 19.27 7.73 -9.56
#